data_AF-A0A843H1X1-F1
#
_entry.id   AF-A0A843H1X1-F1
#
_cell.length_a   1.000
_cell.length_b   1.000
_cell.length_c   1.000
_cell.angle_alpha   90.00
_cell.angle_beta   90.00
_cell.angle_gamma   90.00
#
_symmetry.space_group_name_H-M   'P 1'
#
loop_
_entity.id
_entity.type
_entity.pdbx_description
1 polymer ?
#
loop_
_entity_poly.entity_id
_entity_poly.type
_entity_poly.pdbx_seq_one_letter_code
_entity_poly.pdbx_strand_id
1 'polypeptide(L)'
;MFIKGMSLLMLLKFPDPKGTEGGGDPAPKPEEKEKKPEPSNVEMAKALKELRENSVSKEDYEKLEKENKELVAQIINGEGGGNGQPAPEKVDIKALREELYGPKGADLSNLDFWKKTLKLRDAVIEQEGYDPFLPHGAKIKPNEQDVERANAVAKTVQECIDKCEDNSEVFTALLQGETANDSPSFLAHLKKIGALK
;
A
#
# COMPACT_ATOMS: atom_id res chain seq x y z
N MET A 1 -39.37 14.41 28.47
CA MET A 1 -38.49 15.59 28.42
C MET A 1 -38.18 15.90 26.97
N PHE A 2 -38.67 17.03 26.50
CA PHE A 2 -38.49 17.59 25.15
C PHE A 2 -37.24 18.47 25.13
N ILE A 3 -36.35 18.35 24.14
CA ILE A 3 -35.62 19.45 23.47
C ILE A 3 -35.38 18.99 22.00
N LYS A 4 -36.20 19.46 21.04
CA LYS A 4 -35.85 20.38 19.92
C LYS A 4 -34.59 19.95 19.15
N GLY A 5 -34.62 19.59 17.87
CA GLY A 5 -35.42 20.11 16.77
C GLY A 5 -34.63 21.21 16.05
N MET A 6 -33.93 20.86 14.97
CA MET A 6 -33.57 21.80 13.89
C MET A 6 -33.55 21.06 12.56
N SER A 7 -34.63 21.31 11.83
CA SER A 7 -34.87 20.98 10.43
C SER A 7 -33.92 21.78 9.55
N LEU A 8 -33.06 21.11 8.78
CA LEU A 8 -32.29 21.73 7.71
C LEU A 8 -33.12 21.67 6.43
N LEU A 9 -34.16 22.49 6.39
CA LEU A 9 -34.99 22.74 5.22
C LEU A 9 -34.80 24.22 4.86
N MET A 10 -34.16 24.49 3.72
CA MET A 10 -34.33 25.66 2.84
C MET A 10 -33.03 25.97 2.10
N LEU A 11 -32.99 25.68 0.80
CA LEU A 11 -32.48 26.58 -0.26
C LEU A 11 -32.54 25.89 -1.63
N LEU A 12 -33.74 25.51 -2.05
CA LEU A 12 -34.04 25.33 -3.48
C LEU A 12 -34.76 26.60 -3.95
N LYS A 13 -34.00 27.52 -4.56
CA LYS A 13 -34.57 28.68 -5.27
C LYS A 13 -34.99 28.23 -6.66
N PHE A 14 -36.29 28.07 -6.87
CA PHE A 14 -36.91 28.12 -8.19
C PHE A 14 -37.25 29.57 -8.53
N PRO A 15 -36.90 30.10 -9.71
CA PRO A 15 -37.45 31.35 -10.21
C PRO A 15 -38.78 31.13 -10.93
N ASP A 16 -39.80 31.90 -10.54
CA ASP A 16 -41.14 31.94 -11.14
C ASP A 16 -41.16 32.50 -12.58
N PRO A 17 -42.15 32.12 -13.41
CA PRO A 17 -42.29 32.58 -14.79
C PRO A 17 -43.06 33.90 -14.85
N LYS A 18 -42.49 34.92 -15.51
CA LYS A 18 -43.22 36.10 -15.98
C LYS A 18 -42.96 36.31 -17.45
N GLY A 19 -44.01 36.20 -18.25
CA GLY A 19 -44.04 36.71 -19.62
C GLY A 19 -44.45 38.18 -19.64
N THR A 20 -43.91 38.94 -20.61
CA THR A 20 -44.54 40.10 -21.25
C THR A 20 -43.76 40.44 -22.52
N GLU A 21 -44.45 40.27 -23.65
CA GLU A 21 -44.55 41.10 -24.87
C GLU A 21 -43.34 41.91 -25.38
N GLY A 22 -43.00 41.65 -26.66
CA GLY A 22 -43.16 42.65 -27.73
C GLY A 22 -42.04 43.68 -27.93
N GLY A 23 -41.23 43.47 -28.97
CA GLY A 23 -40.37 44.51 -29.53
C GLY A 23 -39.47 43.94 -30.62
N GLY A 24 -39.87 44.13 -31.88
CA GLY A 24 -39.15 43.63 -33.05
C GLY A 24 -37.84 44.38 -33.32
N ASP A 25 -36.87 43.62 -33.83
CA ASP A 25 -35.82 44.11 -34.72
C ASP A 25 -35.27 42.91 -35.53
N PRO A 26 -34.68 43.16 -36.70
CA PRO A 26 -34.84 42.32 -37.88
C PRO A 26 -33.99 41.04 -37.90
N ALA A 27 -34.55 40.04 -38.59
CA ALA A 27 -33.98 38.78 -39.06
C ALA A 27 -32.48 38.53 -38.77
N PRO A 28 -32.12 37.55 -37.95
CA PRO A 28 -30.76 37.00 -37.99
C PRO A 28 -30.56 36.31 -39.34
N LYS A 29 -29.44 36.64 -39.98
CA LYS A 29 -28.90 35.98 -41.18
C LYS A 29 -28.97 34.45 -41.02
N PRO A 30 -29.14 33.68 -42.11
CA PRO A 30 -29.14 32.23 -42.01
C PRO A 30 -27.80 31.77 -41.45
N GLU A 31 -27.80 31.31 -40.19
CA GLU A 31 -26.71 30.54 -39.63
C GLU A 31 -26.62 29.25 -40.43
N GLU A 32 -25.53 29.15 -41.20
CA GLU A 32 -25.06 27.92 -41.80
C GLU A 32 -25.11 26.81 -40.76
N LYS A 33 -25.94 25.79 -41.00
CA LYS A 33 -25.79 24.50 -40.34
C LYS A 33 -24.40 23.98 -40.72
N GLU A 34 -23.43 24.15 -39.83
CA GLU A 34 -22.20 23.36 -39.85
C GLU A 34 -22.61 21.90 -39.74
N LYS A 35 -22.73 21.24 -40.90
CA LYS A 35 -22.68 19.79 -40.99
C LYS A 35 -21.33 19.39 -40.41
N LYS A 36 -21.34 18.78 -39.22
CA LYS A 36 -20.20 17.98 -38.76
C LYS A 36 -19.81 17.05 -39.90
N PRO A 37 -18.56 17.06 -40.38
CA PRO A 37 -18.13 16.11 -41.38
C PRO A 37 -18.33 14.71 -40.79
N GLU A 38 -19.03 13.84 -41.52
CA GLU A 38 -19.06 12.43 -41.16
C GLU A 38 -17.61 11.95 -41.10
N PRO A 39 -17.18 11.32 -39.98
CA PRO A 39 -15.79 10.90 -39.84
C PRO A 39 -15.46 9.98 -40.99
N SER A 40 -14.34 10.23 -41.65
CA SER A 40 -13.93 9.40 -42.78
C SER A 40 -13.71 7.96 -42.30
N ASN A 41 -13.89 6.97 -43.18
CA ASN A 41 -13.67 5.55 -42.84
C ASN A 41 -12.29 5.29 -42.20
N VAL A 42 -11.30 6.14 -42.49
CA VAL A 42 -9.95 6.08 -41.93
C VAL A 42 -9.91 6.55 -40.47
N GLU A 43 -10.68 7.58 -40.10
CA GLU A 43 -10.79 8.05 -38.72
C GLU A 43 -11.60 7.09 -37.85
N MET A 44 -12.66 6.49 -38.42
CA MET A 44 -13.40 5.42 -37.75
C MET A 44 -12.53 4.18 -37.51
N ALA A 45 -11.67 3.81 -38.47
CA ALA A 45 -10.73 2.70 -38.29
C ALA A 45 -9.69 2.98 -37.20
N LYS A 46 -9.20 4.22 -37.08
CA LYS A 46 -8.29 4.63 -36.00
C LYS A 46 -8.97 4.60 -34.64
N ALA A 47 -10.18 5.17 -34.52
CA ALA A 47 -10.94 5.15 -33.28
C ALA A 47 -11.28 3.71 -32.82
N LEU A 48 -11.59 2.80 -33.76
CA LEU A 48 -11.82 1.39 -33.45
C LEU A 48 -10.54 0.68 -32.98
N LYS A 49 -9.38 1.04 -33.54
CA LYS A 49 -8.10 0.49 -33.13
C LYS A 49 -7.72 0.99 -31.73
N GLU A 50 -7.86 2.28 -31.47
CA GLU A 50 -7.65 2.88 -30.15
C GLU A 50 -8.59 2.31 -29.09
N LEU A 51 -9.86 2.06 -29.44
CA LEU A 51 -10.81 1.39 -28.55
C LEU A 51 -10.37 -0.03 -28.22
N ARG A 52 -9.92 -0.81 -29.20
CA ARG A 52 -9.42 -2.17 -28.96
C ARG A 52 -8.13 -2.21 -28.16
N GLU A 53 -7.21 -1.27 -28.39
CA GLU A 53 -5.94 -1.18 -27.68
C GLU A 53 -6.11 -0.75 -26.22
N ASN A 54 -7.18 0.01 -25.91
CA ASN A 54 -7.48 0.47 -24.55
C ASN A 54 -8.61 -0.31 -23.86
N SER A 55 -9.16 -1.36 -24.49
CA SER A 55 -10.20 -2.20 -23.91
C SER A 55 -9.63 -3.56 -23.51
N VAL A 56 -9.99 -4.01 -22.31
CA VAL A 56 -9.78 -5.40 -21.88
C VAL A 56 -10.74 -6.33 -22.61
N SER A 57 -10.35 -7.59 -22.77
CA SER A 57 -11.25 -8.61 -23.31
C SER A 57 -12.46 -8.77 -22.38
N LYS A 58 -13.61 -9.15 -22.94
CA LYS A 58 -14.83 -9.34 -22.16
C LYS A 58 -14.65 -10.38 -21.05
N GLU A 59 -13.88 -11.42 -21.34
CA GLU A 59 -13.55 -12.50 -20.40
C GLU A 59 -12.69 -11.99 -19.23
N ASP A 60 -11.69 -11.15 -19.52
CA ASP A 60 -10.87 -10.52 -18.47
C ASP A 60 -11.68 -9.56 -17.62
N TYR A 61 -12.59 -8.80 -18.23
CA TYR A 61 -13.49 -7.89 -17.53
C TYR A 61 -14.43 -8.65 -16.57
N GLU A 62 -15.06 -9.73 -17.05
CA GLU A 62 -15.95 -10.57 -16.24
C GLU A 62 -15.20 -11.26 -15.08
N LYS A 63 -13.95 -11.68 -15.32
CA LYS A 63 -13.07 -12.23 -14.29
C LYS A 63 -12.74 -11.17 -13.22
N LEU A 64 -12.32 -9.98 -13.64
CA LEU A 64 -12.04 -8.85 -12.74
C LEU A 64 -13.27 -8.44 -11.93
N GLU A 65 -14.45 -8.41 -12.54
CA GLU A 65 -15.69 -8.07 -11.85
C GLU A 65 -16.05 -9.12 -10.80
N LYS A 66 -15.83 -10.40 -11.09
CA LYS A 66 -16.05 -11.49 -10.15
C LYS A 66 -15.08 -11.43 -8.98
N GLU A 67 -13.78 -11.26 -9.25
CA GLU A 67 -12.75 -11.11 -8.23
C GLU A 67 -13.02 -9.90 -7.33
N ASN A 68 -13.40 -8.75 -7.90
CA ASN A 68 -13.78 -7.57 -7.13
C ASN A 68 -15.01 -7.81 -6.25
N LYS A 69 -16.04 -8.51 -6.75
CA LYS A 69 -17.22 -8.86 -5.95
C LYS A 69 -16.88 -9.79 -4.80
N GLU A 70 -16.01 -10.77 -5.03
CA GLU A 70 -15.52 -11.68 -3.99
C GLU A 70 -14.72 -10.93 -2.92
N LEU A 71 -13.82 -10.03 -3.32
CA LEU A 71 -13.04 -9.20 -2.40
C LEU A 71 -13.95 -8.25 -1.59
N VAL A 72 -14.92 -7.60 -2.23
CA VAL A 72 -15.88 -6.73 -1.55
C VAL A 72 -16.76 -7.52 -0.58
N ALA A 73 -17.19 -8.72 -0.94
CA ALA A 73 -17.94 -9.60 -0.04
C ALA A 73 -17.09 -10.03 1.18
N GLN A 74 -15.82 -10.37 0.97
CA GLN A 74 -14.87 -10.68 2.05
C GLN A 74 -14.68 -9.49 3.00
N ILE A 75 -14.58 -8.28 2.46
CA ILE A 75 -14.46 -7.05 3.26
C ILE A 75 -15.73 -6.78 4.07
N ILE A 76 -16.92 -6.89 3.44
CA ILE A 76 -18.20 -6.59 4.10
C ILE A 76 -18.54 -7.63 5.17
N ASN A 77 -18.24 -8.90 4.92
CA ASN A 77 -18.52 -9.98 5.87
C ASN A 77 -17.44 -10.11 6.96
N GLY A 78 -16.36 -9.33 6.89
CA GLY A 78 -15.21 -9.47 7.79
C GLY A 78 -14.43 -10.77 7.60
N GLU A 79 -14.72 -11.51 6.52
CA GLU A 79 -14.06 -12.75 6.11
C GLU A 79 -12.84 -12.40 5.26
N GLY A 80 -11.91 -11.65 5.83
CA GLY A 80 -10.57 -11.57 5.27
C GLY A 80 -9.93 -12.96 5.29
N GLY A 81 -9.89 -13.63 4.13
CA GLY A 81 -8.99 -14.75 3.83
C GLY A 81 -8.85 -15.83 4.91
N GLY A 82 -9.95 -16.45 5.34
CA GLY A 82 -9.93 -17.54 6.32
C GLY A 82 -10.19 -18.90 5.71
N ASN A 83 -9.35 -19.39 4.80
CA ASN A 83 -9.19 -20.85 4.73
C ASN A 83 -8.65 -21.24 6.11
N GLY A 84 -9.43 -22.02 6.87
CA GLY A 84 -9.22 -22.32 8.29
C GLY A 84 -7.88 -22.98 8.59
N GLN A 85 -6.80 -22.22 8.50
CA GLN A 85 -5.58 -22.48 9.24
C GLN A 85 -5.93 -22.23 10.71
N PRO A 86 -5.57 -23.14 11.63
CA PRO A 86 -5.69 -22.84 13.04
C PRO A 86 -4.99 -21.50 13.28
N ALA A 87 -5.65 -20.59 14.00
CA ALA A 87 -5.05 -19.34 14.41
C ALA A 87 -3.64 -19.67 14.94
N PRO A 88 -2.57 -19.06 14.39
CA PRO A 88 -1.22 -19.39 14.80
C PRO A 88 -1.16 -19.31 16.32
N GLU A 89 -0.55 -20.31 16.96
CA GLU A 89 -0.37 -20.31 18.40
C GLU A 89 0.17 -18.94 18.81
N LYS A 90 -0.55 -18.24 19.69
CA LYS A 90 -0.17 -16.90 20.14
C LYS A 90 1.23 -17.00 20.72
N VAL A 91 2.19 -16.42 20.01
CA VAL A 91 3.58 -16.36 20.44
C VAL A 91 3.62 -15.60 21.75
N ASP A 92 4.22 -16.17 22.80
CA ASP A 92 4.38 -15.49 24.07
C ASP A 92 5.43 -14.38 23.95
N ILE A 93 4.95 -13.15 23.74
CA ILE A 93 5.77 -11.93 23.61
C ILE A 93 6.61 -11.71 24.86
N LYS A 94 6.09 -12.03 26.06
CA LYS A 94 6.81 -11.81 27.31
C LYS A 94 7.98 -12.79 27.43
N ALA A 95 7.75 -14.06 27.09
CA ALA A 95 8.82 -15.05 27.04
C ALA A 95 9.89 -14.67 26.01
N LEU A 96 9.50 -14.23 24.81
CA LEU A 96 10.47 -13.78 23.79
C LEU A 96 11.30 -12.57 24.25
N ARG A 97 10.68 -11.59 24.91
CA ARG A 97 11.41 -10.45 25.48
C ARG A 97 12.39 -10.90 26.57
N GLU A 98 12.00 -11.85 27.41
CA GLU A 98 12.89 -12.43 28.43
C GLU A 98 14.05 -13.21 27.80
N GLU A 99 13.80 -13.95 26.72
CA GLU A 99 14.85 -14.66 25.99
C GLU A 99 15.85 -13.72 25.30
N LEU A 100 15.37 -12.59 24.76
CA LEU A 100 16.20 -11.60 24.06
C LEU A 100 16.96 -10.67 25.00
N TYR A 101 16.30 -10.20 26.07
CA TYR A 101 16.80 -9.11 26.92
C TYR A 101 17.05 -9.53 28.37
N GLY A 102 16.68 -10.76 28.76
CA GLY A 102 16.97 -11.31 30.07
C GLY A 102 18.41 -11.83 30.20
N PRO A 103 18.74 -12.49 31.32
CA PRO A 103 20.12 -12.91 31.63
C PRO A 103 20.75 -13.85 30.60
N LYS A 104 19.92 -14.66 29.93
CA LYS A 104 20.36 -15.62 28.89
C LYS A 104 20.49 -14.98 27.50
N GLY A 105 19.96 -13.78 27.31
CA GLY A 105 20.01 -13.08 26.03
C GLY A 105 21.43 -12.67 25.63
N ALA A 106 22.30 -12.46 26.61
CA ALA A 106 23.70 -12.11 26.40
C ALA A 106 24.53 -13.22 25.73
N ASP A 107 24.09 -14.47 25.83
CA ASP A 107 24.77 -15.64 25.28
C ASP A 107 24.28 -16.01 23.86
N LEU A 108 23.33 -15.26 23.30
CA LEU A 108 22.80 -15.53 21.97
C LEU A 108 23.83 -15.21 20.89
N SER A 109 23.93 -16.09 19.88
CA SER A 109 24.64 -15.76 18.66
C SER A 109 23.96 -14.58 17.95
N ASN A 110 24.71 -13.84 17.14
CA ASN A 110 24.14 -12.72 16.38
C ASN A 110 22.98 -13.20 15.49
N LEU A 111 23.11 -14.38 14.88
CA LEU A 111 22.04 -14.99 14.09
C LEU A 111 20.79 -15.28 14.91
N ASP A 112 20.93 -15.91 16.07
CA ASP A 112 19.79 -16.25 16.93
C ASP A 112 19.11 -15.00 17.49
N PHE A 113 19.90 -13.99 17.83
CA PHE A 113 19.39 -12.70 18.26
C PHE A 113 18.48 -12.09 17.18
N TRP A 114 18.93 -12.01 15.94
CA TRP A 114 18.14 -11.44 14.85
C TRP A 114 16.93 -12.27 14.47
N LYS A 115 17.04 -13.61 14.42
CA LYS A 115 15.89 -14.51 14.22
C LYS A 115 14.80 -14.27 15.26
N LYS A 116 15.17 -14.21 16.55
CA LYS A 116 14.23 -13.95 17.64
C LYS A 116 13.68 -12.53 17.62
N THR A 117 14.50 -11.55 17.21
CA THR A 117 14.09 -10.15 17.08
C THR A 117 13.03 -9.95 16.00
N LEU A 118 13.20 -10.57 14.82
CA LEU A 118 12.18 -10.55 13.78
C LEU A 118 10.89 -11.26 14.23
N LYS A 119 11.02 -12.42 14.87
CA LYS A 119 9.86 -13.12 15.46
C LYS A 119 9.12 -12.26 16.49
N LEU A 120 9.85 -11.52 17.32
CA LEU A 120 9.27 -10.58 18.28
C LEU A 120 8.54 -9.44 17.56
N ARG A 121 9.14 -8.90 16.48
CA ARG A 121 8.53 -7.85 15.65
C ARG A 121 7.16 -8.29 15.14
N ASP A 122 7.11 -9.43 14.49
CA ASP A 122 5.91 -9.94 13.85
C ASP A 122 4.82 -10.22 14.89
N ALA A 123 5.21 -10.83 16.02
CA ALA A 123 4.28 -11.11 17.13
C ALA A 123 3.69 -9.83 17.74
N VAL A 124 4.49 -8.77 17.91
CA VAL A 124 4.01 -7.49 18.45
C VAL A 124 3.09 -6.77 17.45
N ILE A 125 3.43 -6.78 16.16
CA ILE A 125 2.58 -6.21 15.10
C ILE A 125 1.23 -6.93 15.06
N GLU A 126 1.23 -8.27 15.12
CA GLU A 126 0.02 -9.08 15.06
C GLU A 126 -0.86 -8.93 16.30
N GLN A 127 -0.28 -8.94 17.51
CA GLN A 127 -1.05 -8.99 18.76
C GLN A 127 -1.33 -7.62 19.37
N GLU A 128 -0.37 -6.68 19.29
CA GLU A 128 -0.47 -5.35 19.90
C GLU A 128 -0.80 -4.26 18.87
N GLY A 129 -0.71 -4.56 17.56
CA GLY A 129 -1.14 -3.68 16.48
C GLY A 129 -0.17 -2.54 16.15
N TYR A 130 1.09 -2.62 16.62
CA TYR A 130 2.11 -1.62 16.32
C TYR A 130 3.48 -2.26 16.09
N ASP A 131 4.35 -1.55 15.37
CA ASP A 131 5.72 -2.02 15.12
C ASP A 131 6.68 -1.51 16.20
N PRO A 132 7.40 -2.38 16.94
CA PRO A 132 8.31 -1.96 18.00
C PRO A 132 9.53 -1.16 17.52
N PHE A 133 9.85 -1.17 16.22
CA PHE A 133 10.98 -0.40 15.65
C PHE A 133 10.59 0.98 15.13
N LEU A 134 9.29 1.30 15.15
CA LEU A 134 8.83 2.63 14.78
C LEU A 134 8.85 3.58 15.99
N PRO A 135 9.05 4.88 15.76
CA PRO A 135 9.05 5.86 16.82
C PRO A 135 7.63 6.01 17.40
N HIS A 136 7.47 5.67 18.69
CA HIS A 136 6.21 5.81 19.42
C HIS A 136 6.34 6.80 20.57
N GLY A 137 5.33 7.65 20.75
CA GLY A 137 5.25 8.54 21.90
C GLY A 137 4.00 9.43 21.86
N ALA A 138 3.65 10.05 22.99
CA ALA A 138 2.44 10.88 23.10
C ALA A 138 2.36 12.03 22.06
N LYS A 139 3.51 12.47 21.53
CA LYS A 139 3.63 13.54 20.53
C LYS A 139 4.35 13.10 19.25
N ILE A 140 4.66 11.82 19.12
CA ILE A 140 5.45 11.29 18.00
C ILE A 140 4.58 10.26 17.29
N LYS A 141 4.38 10.47 15.99
CA LYS A 141 3.70 9.52 15.12
C LYS A 141 4.66 9.13 14.00
N PRO A 142 4.82 7.84 13.71
CA PRO A 142 5.63 7.41 12.58
C PRO A 142 5.00 7.95 11.29
N ASN A 143 5.86 8.42 10.40
CA ASN A 143 5.47 8.77 9.04
C ASN A 143 5.59 7.54 8.13
N GLU A 144 5.11 7.65 6.88
CA GLU A 144 5.17 6.55 5.91
C GLU A 144 6.61 6.10 5.60
N GLN A 145 7.57 7.04 5.53
CA GLN A 145 8.98 6.71 5.31
C GLN A 145 9.58 5.92 6.46
N ASP A 146 9.16 6.16 7.70
CA ASP A 146 9.61 5.39 8.86
C ASP A 146 9.15 3.93 8.74
N VAL A 147 7.89 3.72 8.34
CA VAL A 147 7.30 2.39 8.10
C VAL A 147 8.04 1.67 6.97
N GLU A 148 8.26 2.35 5.84
CA GLU A 148 8.98 1.78 4.70
C GLU A 148 10.40 1.38 5.06
N ARG A 149 11.13 2.24 5.78
CA ARG A 149 12.51 1.96 6.21
C ARG A 149 12.56 0.82 7.21
N ALA A 150 11.67 0.78 8.20
CA ALA A 150 11.60 -0.33 9.14
C ALA A 150 11.36 -1.66 8.40
N ASN A 151 10.43 -1.68 7.43
CA ASN A 151 10.17 -2.86 6.61
C ASN A 151 11.37 -3.25 5.74
N ALA A 152 12.04 -2.28 5.12
CA ALA A 152 13.24 -2.52 4.34
C ALA A 152 14.35 -3.17 5.19
N VAL A 153 14.57 -2.68 6.41
CA VAL A 153 15.57 -3.25 7.33
C VAL A 153 15.24 -4.69 7.69
N ALA A 154 14.00 -5.02 8.09
CA ALA A 154 13.68 -6.42 8.38
C ALA A 154 13.83 -7.31 7.16
N LYS A 155 13.43 -6.83 5.98
CA LYS A 155 13.60 -7.58 4.75
C LYS A 155 15.07 -7.90 4.48
N THR A 156 15.96 -6.90 4.59
CA THR A 156 17.41 -7.10 4.44
C THR A 156 17.96 -8.09 5.46
N VAL A 157 17.54 -7.99 6.73
CA VAL A 157 17.96 -8.93 7.78
C VAL A 157 17.47 -10.35 7.45
N GLN A 158 16.21 -10.51 7.03
CA GLN A 158 15.65 -11.80 6.64
C GLN A 158 16.44 -12.41 5.48
N GLU A 159 16.75 -11.64 4.45
CA GLU A 159 17.58 -12.10 3.33
C GLU A 159 18.98 -12.53 3.78
N CYS A 160 19.58 -11.86 4.76
CA CYS A 160 20.86 -12.27 5.34
C CYS A 160 20.74 -13.58 6.12
N ILE A 161 19.63 -13.78 6.86
CA ILE A 161 19.34 -15.04 7.56
C ILE A 161 19.19 -16.19 6.56
N ASP A 162 18.46 -15.97 5.46
CA ASP A 162 18.20 -17.00 4.45
C ASP A 162 19.49 -17.39 3.71
N LYS A 163 20.41 -16.45 3.49
CA LYS A 163 21.70 -16.67 2.80
C LYS A 163 22.79 -17.27 3.69
N CYS A 164 22.67 -17.21 5.02
CA CYS A 164 23.76 -17.59 5.91
C CYS A 164 23.85 -19.08 6.24
N GLU A 165 22.87 -19.89 5.83
CA GLU A 165 22.82 -21.36 6.05
C GLU A 165 23.17 -21.77 7.49
N ASP A 166 22.58 -21.08 8.48
CA ASP A 166 22.80 -21.27 9.92
C ASP A 166 24.22 -20.94 10.45
N ASN A 167 25.05 -20.27 9.65
CA ASN A 167 26.37 -19.81 10.09
C ASN A 167 26.31 -18.35 10.59
N SER A 168 26.49 -18.16 11.91
CA SER A 168 26.43 -16.83 12.54
C SER A 168 27.55 -15.87 12.12
N GLU A 169 28.73 -16.37 11.73
CA GLU A 169 29.83 -15.52 11.26
C GLU A 169 29.52 -14.99 9.85
N VAL A 170 29.02 -15.86 8.98
CA VAL A 170 28.56 -15.50 7.62
C VAL A 170 27.41 -14.51 7.70
N PHE A 171 26.43 -14.74 8.57
CA PHE A 171 25.34 -13.80 8.81
C PHE A 171 25.87 -12.41 9.20
N THR A 172 26.82 -12.36 10.13
CA THR A 172 27.41 -11.11 10.60
C THR A 172 28.13 -10.38 9.47
N ALA A 173 28.87 -11.10 8.63
CA ALA A 173 29.55 -10.54 7.47
C ALA A 173 28.58 -10.02 6.41
N LEU A 174 27.48 -10.73 6.14
CA LEU A 174 26.43 -10.30 5.21
C LEU A 174 25.72 -9.05 5.71
N LEU A 175 25.30 -9.03 6.98
CA LEU A 175 24.63 -7.88 7.58
C LEU A 175 25.55 -6.65 7.61
N GLN A 176 26.82 -6.83 7.98
CA GLN A 176 27.81 -5.76 7.90
C GLN A 176 28.02 -5.33 6.44
N GLY A 177 27.98 -6.25 5.49
CA GLY A 177 28.11 -5.94 4.07
C GLY A 177 27.01 -5.04 3.55
N GLU A 178 25.76 -5.37 3.86
CA GLU A 178 24.59 -4.57 3.46
C GLU A 178 24.58 -3.21 4.17
N THR A 179 24.85 -3.18 5.47
CA THR A 179 24.87 -1.93 6.26
C THR A 179 26.07 -1.04 5.94
N ALA A 180 27.18 -1.61 5.49
CA ALA A 180 28.38 -0.87 5.16
C ALA A 180 28.42 -0.43 3.69
N ASN A 181 27.50 -0.88 2.82
CA ASN A 181 27.27 -0.22 1.52
C ASN A 181 26.71 1.20 1.67
N ASP A 182 26.16 1.56 2.84
CA ASP A 182 25.86 2.95 3.22
C ASP A 182 27.09 3.70 3.79
N SER A 183 28.24 3.03 3.92
CA SER A 183 29.50 3.61 4.40
C SER A 183 30.55 3.68 3.27
N PRO A 184 31.05 4.88 2.92
CA PRO A 184 32.05 5.05 1.85
C PRO A 184 33.33 4.21 2.00
N SER A 185 33.67 3.76 3.20
CA SER A 185 34.92 3.05 3.51
C SER A 185 34.88 1.54 3.19
N PHE A 186 33.72 0.90 3.24
CA PHE A 186 33.60 -0.55 3.05
C PHE A 186 33.49 -0.93 1.57
N LEU A 187 32.78 -0.13 0.75
CA LEU A 187 32.81 -0.24 -0.71
C LEU A 187 34.23 -0.14 -1.27
N ALA A 188 35.08 0.71 -0.66
CA ALA A 188 36.49 0.82 -1.02
C ALA A 188 37.30 -0.42 -0.62
N HIS A 189 36.94 -1.10 0.47
CA HIS A 189 37.57 -2.34 0.91
C HIS A 189 37.17 -3.53 0.03
N LEU A 190 35.88 -3.67 -0.31
CA LEU A 190 35.38 -4.72 -1.20
C LEU A 190 35.95 -4.62 -2.63
N LYS A 191 36.11 -3.39 -3.15
CA LYS A 191 36.84 -3.15 -4.41
C LYS A 191 38.33 -3.52 -4.32
N LYS A 192 38.95 -3.30 -3.16
CA LYS A 192 40.36 -3.67 -2.92
C LYS A 192 40.59 -5.17 -2.88
N ILE A 193 39.63 -5.94 -2.38
CA ILE A 193 39.74 -7.42 -2.30
C ILE A 193 39.10 -8.13 -3.50
N GLY A 194 38.58 -7.41 -4.50
CA GLY A 194 38.05 -7.96 -5.74
C GLY A 194 36.68 -8.64 -5.63
N ALA A 195 35.93 -8.36 -4.55
CA ALA A 195 34.60 -8.94 -4.31
C ALA A 195 33.46 -8.20 -5.05
N LEU A 196 33.74 -7.01 -5.61
CA LEU A 196 32.86 -6.29 -6.53
C LEU A 196 33.63 -5.88 -7.78
N LYS A 197 33.06 -6.18 -8.96
CA LYS A 197 33.54 -5.70 -10.27
C LYS A 197 33.11 -4.25 -10.52
#